data_AF-A0A9R0S7R4-F1
#
_entry.id   AF-A0A9R0S7R4-F1
#
_cell.length_a   1.000
_cell.length_b   1.000
_cell.length_c   1.000
_cell.angle_alpha   90.00
_cell.angle_beta   90.00
_cell.angle_gamma   90.00
#
_symmetry.space_group_name_H-M   'P 1'
#
loop_
_entity.id
_entity.type
_entity.pdbx_description
1 polymer ?
#
loop_
_entity_poly.entity_id
_entity_poly.type
_entity_poly.pdbx_seq_one_letter_code
_entity_poly.pdbx_strand_id
1 'polypeptide(L)'
;MRAVAAYSRHGRLDDFPPDTILELLAFANKFCCDGLKVACDNKLASMVRGVDEALSLIDLGLEEAAHLLVATCLQAFLRELPKSLSHPEVARLLCSPEGRERLDAAGNASFALYYFLSYVAMEEDMRSNTTVMLLERLWECAELPWHKQLALHQLGCVMLERGEFKDAQEWFEEAVAEGHVYSLAGVARAKFKCGHKYMAYKLMNRVVTDYDPAGWMYQERAVYCVGKEKMADLRTATQLDPTLTYPYKYRAASLLEEDKMERALEEIDKVLSFRMATDCLELRAWFYLVAGDFEAAVRDVRAILTLDPTYMMFHGKMHGEQLIELLRGQVQQRDMADCWLQLYDRWSGVDDIGSLAVVQQMLAREPGNSSLRFRQSLLLLRLNCQKAAMRSLRLARNSSMHDHERLVYEGWILYDTGHRDEALEKAEQSLSLQRSFEAFFLKAYALGDSSLDVESALSVVQLLEHANSCASDNLRKGQAYNNMGSIYVDCDLLDEATECYSIALSIKHTRAHQGLARVHFLKNRKKAAFDEMTSLLKIAKNSASAYEKRSEYAERDAAKSDLNMATLLDPTRTYPYRYRAAERSSELKSEEFFNGLMITCLL
;
A
#
# COMPACT_ATOMS: atom_id res chain seq x y z
N MET A 1 12.99 50.09 -15.67
CA MET A 1 12.43 50.78 -16.88
C MET A 1 12.78 50.11 -18.22
N ARG A 2 14.03 49.73 -18.51
CA ARG A 2 14.37 49.04 -19.78
C ARG A 2 13.62 47.71 -19.96
N ALA A 3 13.51 46.90 -18.91
CA ALA A 3 12.78 45.63 -18.95
C ALA A 3 11.26 45.80 -19.11
N VAL A 4 10.65 46.82 -18.46
CA VAL A 4 9.23 47.19 -18.68
C VAL A 4 8.98 47.59 -20.14
N ALA A 5 9.88 48.40 -20.72
CA ALA A 5 9.78 48.81 -22.12
C ALA A 5 9.98 47.63 -23.09
N ALA A 6 10.84 46.68 -22.76
CA ALA A 6 11.04 45.45 -23.53
C ALA A 6 9.78 44.56 -23.50
N TYR A 7 9.21 44.34 -22.32
CA TYR A 7 7.97 43.58 -22.16
C TYR A 7 6.80 44.23 -22.90
N SER A 8 6.64 45.55 -22.78
CA SER A 8 5.58 46.31 -23.46
C SER A 8 5.66 46.22 -25.00
N ARG A 9 6.84 45.94 -25.57
CA ARG A 9 7.04 45.82 -27.02
C ARG A 9 6.85 44.40 -27.54
N HIS A 10 7.27 43.39 -26.79
CA HIS A 10 7.33 42.00 -27.28
C HIS A 10 6.37 41.04 -26.56
N GLY A 11 5.75 41.47 -25.45
CA GLY A 11 4.87 40.65 -24.63
C GLY A 11 5.59 39.49 -23.93
N ARG A 12 6.93 39.52 -23.83
CA ARG A 12 7.77 38.47 -23.24
C ARG A 12 8.83 39.08 -22.34
N LEU A 13 9.14 38.41 -21.23
CA LEU A 13 10.29 38.71 -20.40
C LEU A 13 11.53 38.01 -20.97
N ASP A 14 12.56 38.79 -21.31
CA ASP A 14 13.88 38.28 -21.69
C ASP A 14 14.61 37.65 -20.48
N ASP A 15 15.79 37.07 -20.68
CA ASP A 15 16.65 36.52 -19.61
C ASP A 15 17.26 37.62 -18.73
N PHE A 16 16.41 38.26 -17.93
CA PHE A 16 16.81 39.18 -16.87
C PHE A 16 17.25 38.40 -15.62
N PRO A 17 18.17 38.96 -14.80
CA PRO A 17 18.53 38.36 -13.52
C PRO A 17 17.32 38.38 -12.56
N PRO A 18 17.26 37.42 -11.61
CA PRO A 18 16.11 37.25 -10.72
C PRO A 18 15.75 38.51 -9.94
N ASP A 19 16.73 39.26 -9.43
CA ASP A 19 16.51 40.54 -8.73
C ASP A 19 15.75 41.56 -9.58
N THR A 20 16.06 41.62 -10.89
CA THR A 20 15.35 42.52 -11.82
C THR A 20 13.92 42.03 -12.07
N ILE A 21 13.69 40.73 -12.12
CA ILE A 21 12.34 40.17 -12.28
C ILE A 21 11.50 40.40 -11.03
N LEU A 22 12.11 40.34 -9.84
CA LEU A 22 11.46 40.67 -8.56
C LEU A 22 11.05 42.13 -8.50
N GLU A 23 11.92 43.07 -8.88
CA GLU A 23 11.55 44.49 -8.99
C GLU A 23 10.41 44.72 -10.00
N LEU A 24 10.40 43.96 -11.11
CA LEU A 24 9.32 44.02 -12.10
C LEU A 24 8.01 43.46 -11.57
N LEU A 25 8.04 42.42 -10.73
CA LEU A 25 6.87 41.85 -10.09
C LEU A 25 6.23 42.86 -9.12
N ALA A 26 7.04 43.47 -8.25
CA ALA A 26 6.59 44.53 -7.34
C ALA A 26 6.04 45.75 -8.10
N PHE A 27 6.70 46.13 -9.21
CA PHE A 27 6.19 47.16 -10.11
C PHE A 27 4.84 46.75 -10.71
N ALA A 28 4.71 45.52 -11.21
CA ALA A 28 3.49 45.04 -11.85
C ALA A 28 2.31 45.04 -10.88
N ASN A 29 2.51 44.64 -9.62
CA ASN A 29 1.48 44.73 -8.58
C ASN A 29 1.09 46.17 -8.26
N LYS A 30 2.09 47.05 -8.06
CA LYS A 30 1.84 48.46 -7.74
C LYS A 30 1.03 49.20 -8.82
N PHE A 31 1.21 48.82 -10.07
CA PHE A 31 0.55 49.45 -11.23
C PHE A 31 -0.53 48.56 -11.87
N CYS A 32 -0.98 47.49 -11.19
CA CYS A 32 -2.03 46.58 -11.65
C CYS A 32 -1.84 46.06 -13.09
N CYS A 33 -0.60 45.65 -13.43
CA CYS A 33 -0.23 45.14 -14.74
C CYS A 33 -0.29 43.60 -14.78
N ASP A 34 -1.50 43.03 -14.89
CA ASP A 34 -1.74 41.58 -14.74
C ASP A 34 -0.89 40.71 -15.68
N GLY A 35 -0.79 41.09 -16.95
CA GLY A 35 0.02 40.33 -17.92
C GLY A 35 1.49 40.28 -17.53
N LEU A 36 2.07 41.42 -17.10
CA LEU A 36 3.46 41.48 -16.66
C LEU A 36 3.66 40.72 -15.35
N LYS A 37 2.69 40.79 -14.42
CA LYS A 37 2.69 40.02 -13.18
C LYS A 37 2.78 38.52 -13.46
N VAL A 38 1.88 38.00 -14.30
CA VAL A 38 1.84 36.58 -14.69
C VAL A 38 3.13 36.15 -15.38
N ALA A 39 3.71 37.00 -16.23
CA ALA A 39 4.97 36.67 -16.89
C ALA A 39 6.16 36.64 -15.92
N CYS A 40 6.22 37.55 -14.94
CA CYS A 40 7.23 37.52 -13.88
C CYS A 40 7.07 36.29 -12.99
N ASP A 41 5.83 35.98 -12.59
CA ASP A 41 5.46 34.82 -11.77
C ASP A 41 5.92 33.50 -12.42
N ASN A 42 5.57 33.29 -13.71
CA ASN A 42 6.02 32.13 -14.49
C ASN A 42 7.54 32.01 -14.58
N LYS A 43 8.23 33.15 -14.80
CA LYS A 43 9.69 33.13 -14.96
C LYS A 43 10.37 32.79 -13.64
N LEU A 44 9.97 33.40 -12.52
CA LEU A 44 10.51 33.09 -11.20
C LEU A 44 10.21 31.65 -10.78
N ALA A 45 8.99 31.17 -11.04
CA ALA A 45 8.62 29.77 -10.78
C ALA A 45 9.54 28.78 -11.53
N SER A 46 9.88 29.06 -12.80
CA SER A 46 10.79 28.22 -13.58
C SER A 46 12.23 28.16 -13.04
N MET A 47 12.60 29.09 -12.15
CA MET A 47 13.93 29.15 -11.53
C MET A 47 14.03 28.33 -10.25
N VAL A 48 12.91 27.91 -9.67
CA VAL A 48 12.88 27.06 -8.47
C VAL A 48 13.24 25.63 -8.85
N ARG A 49 14.43 25.18 -8.44
CA ARG A 49 14.95 23.84 -8.75
C ARG A 49 15.05 22.94 -7.52
N GLY A 50 15.26 23.52 -6.35
CA GLY A 50 15.26 22.84 -5.06
C GLY A 50 14.81 23.74 -3.92
N VAL A 51 15.08 23.27 -2.69
CA VAL A 51 14.67 23.95 -1.46
C VAL A 51 15.40 25.28 -1.26
N ASP A 52 16.68 25.36 -1.65
CA ASP A 52 17.48 26.59 -1.48
C ASP A 52 16.93 27.76 -2.31
N GLU A 53 16.63 27.54 -3.60
CA GLU A 53 16.00 28.57 -4.42
C GLU A 53 14.59 28.89 -3.92
N ALA A 54 13.83 27.88 -3.49
CA ALA A 54 12.50 28.08 -2.94
C ALA A 54 12.52 28.96 -1.68
N LEU A 55 13.47 28.76 -0.76
CA LEU A 55 13.63 29.58 0.45
C LEU A 55 13.97 31.04 0.13
N SER A 56 14.84 31.27 -0.86
CA SER A 56 15.19 32.65 -1.25
C SER A 56 14.05 33.43 -1.90
N LEU A 57 13.07 32.75 -2.49
CA LEU A 57 11.98 33.38 -3.29
C LEU A 57 10.61 33.36 -2.60
N ILE A 58 10.38 32.48 -1.62
CA ILE A 58 9.06 32.28 -1.02
C ILE A 58 8.50 33.52 -0.33
N ASP A 59 9.31 34.23 0.46
CA ASP A 59 8.85 35.40 1.20
C ASP A 59 8.35 36.50 0.25
N LEU A 60 9.09 36.74 -0.83
CA LEU A 60 8.72 37.70 -1.88
C LEU A 60 7.49 37.24 -2.65
N GLY A 61 7.38 35.94 -2.95
CA GLY A 61 6.19 35.38 -3.57
C GLY A 61 4.92 35.58 -2.73
N LEU A 62 5.04 35.47 -1.40
CA LEU A 62 3.96 35.72 -0.45
C LEU A 62 3.62 37.21 -0.35
N GLU A 63 4.62 38.09 -0.26
CA GLU A 63 4.43 39.55 -0.20
C GLU A 63 3.75 40.11 -1.46
N GLU A 64 4.14 39.60 -2.63
CA GLU A 64 3.66 40.07 -3.94
C GLU A 64 2.45 39.28 -4.47
N ALA A 65 1.87 38.37 -3.68
CA ALA A 65 0.77 37.49 -4.06
C ALA A 65 0.99 36.83 -5.44
N ALA A 66 2.18 36.23 -5.62
CA ALA A 66 2.58 35.49 -6.82
C ALA A 66 2.26 34.00 -6.63
N HIS A 67 1.04 33.61 -7.02
CA HIS A 67 0.47 32.30 -6.69
C HIS A 67 1.27 31.13 -7.27
N LEU A 68 1.78 31.25 -8.52
CA LEU A 68 2.50 30.14 -9.15
C LEU A 68 3.88 29.94 -8.54
N LEU A 69 4.59 31.03 -8.23
CA LEU A 69 5.86 30.99 -7.54
C LEU A 69 5.71 30.35 -6.15
N VAL A 70 4.74 30.80 -5.35
CA VAL A 70 4.46 30.23 -4.02
C VAL A 70 4.15 28.73 -4.13
N ALA A 71 3.29 28.34 -5.07
CA ALA A 71 2.96 26.93 -5.31
C ALA A 71 4.19 26.10 -5.71
N THR A 72 5.07 26.64 -6.55
CA THR A 72 6.31 25.97 -6.97
C THR A 72 7.29 25.81 -5.81
N CYS A 73 7.44 26.85 -4.98
CA CYS A 73 8.26 26.79 -3.77
C CYS A 73 7.73 25.75 -2.78
N LEU A 74 6.42 25.73 -2.54
CA LEU A 74 5.79 24.70 -1.71
C LEU A 74 6.02 23.31 -2.30
N GLN A 75 5.89 23.13 -3.61
CA GLN A 75 6.17 21.85 -4.26
C GLN A 75 7.60 21.39 -4.03
N ALA A 76 8.59 22.30 -4.06
CA ALA A 76 9.98 21.97 -3.75
C ALA A 76 10.12 21.48 -2.29
N PHE A 77 9.49 22.15 -1.33
CA PHE A 77 9.50 21.71 0.07
C PHE A 77 8.82 20.35 0.25
N LEU A 78 7.66 20.12 -0.38
CA LEU A 78 6.89 18.88 -0.27
C LEU A 78 7.63 17.68 -0.88
N ARG A 79 8.43 17.88 -1.93
CA ARG A 79 9.24 16.81 -2.56
C ARG A 79 10.36 16.29 -1.67
N GLU A 80 10.85 17.11 -0.74
CA GLU A 80 11.91 16.74 0.19
C GLU A 80 11.41 16.33 1.58
N LEU A 81 10.10 16.17 1.75
CA LEU A 81 9.56 15.63 2.99
C LEU A 81 10.11 14.23 3.28
N PRO A 82 10.35 13.90 4.56
CA PRO A 82 10.11 14.73 5.75
C PRO A 82 11.25 15.72 6.07
N LYS A 83 12.40 15.62 5.39
CA LYS A 83 13.61 16.40 5.69
C LYS A 83 13.38 17.90 5.67
N SER A 84 12.55 18.41 4.76
CA SER A 84 12.23 19.84 4.68
C SER A 84 11.57 20.37 5.96
N LEU A 85 10.80 19.58 6.71
CA LEU A 85 10.22 19.99 8.00
C LEU A 85 11.26 20.15 9.10
N SER A 86 12.46 19.58 8.94
CA SER A 86 13.57 19.82 9.88
C SER A 86 14.28 21.17 9.62
N HIS A 87 14.05 21.79 8.45
CA HIS A 87 14.62 23.09 8.14
C HIS A 87 13.87 24.20 8.91
N PRO A 88 14.55 25.01 9.75
CA PRO A 88 13.88 25.95 10.65
C PRO A 88 12.98 26.98 9.95
N GLU A 89 13.37 27.44 8.77
CA GLU A 89 12.61 28.45 8.00
C GLU A 89 11.37 27.83 7.36
N VAL A 90 11.48 26.62 6.81
CA VAL A 90 10.34 25.89 6.24
C VAL A 90 9.36 25.52 7.35
N ALA A 91 9.86 25.00 8.47
CA ALA A 91 9.06 24.69 9.64
C ALA A 91 8.34 25.93 10.18
N ARG A 92 9.02 27.08 10.24
CA ARG A 92 8.41 28.35 10.66
C ARG A 92 7.27 28.74 9.72
N LEU A 93 7.48 28.70 8.41
CA LEU A 93 6.46 29.05 7.43
C LEU A 93 5.25 28.10 7.50
N LEU A 94 5.48 26.79 7.61
CA LEU A 94 4.41 25.79 7.55
C LEU A 94 3.72 25.56 8.90
N CYS A 95 4.39 25.76 10.04
CA CYS A 95 3.81 25.38 11.34
C CYS A 95 3.24 26.56 12.12
N SER A 96 3.78 27.78 11.92
CA SER A 96 3.35 28.95 12.71
C SER A 96 1.98 29.47 12.29
N PRO A 97 1.20 30.07 13.20
CA PRO A 97 -0.02 30.78 12.86
C PRO A 97 0.22 31.90 11.83
N GLU A 98 1.30 32.66 12.00
CA GLU A 98 1.66 33.76 11.10
C GLU A 98 2.00 33.24 9.69
N GLY A 99 2.74 32.13 9.61
CA GLY A 99 3.06 31.49 8.33
C GLY A 99 1.82 30.97 7.62
N ARG A 100 0.87 30.38 8.36
CA ARG A 100 -0.43 29.94 7.84
C ARG A 100 -1.23 31.12 7.28
N GLU A 101 -1.33 32.22 8.01
CA GLU A 101 -2.02 33.43 7.55
C GLU A 101 -1.41 33.99 6.25
N ARG A 102 -0.08 34.00 6.15
CA ARG A 102 0.62 34.41 4.91
C ARG A 102 0.29 33.49 3.74
N LEU A 103 0.27 32.17 3.98
CA LEU A 103 -0.10 31.18 2.96
C LEU A 103 -1.58 31.31 2.55
N ASP A 104 -2.46 31.61 3.50
CA ASP A 104 -3.90 31.82 3.28
C ASP A 104 -4.15 33.06 2.43
N ALA A 105 -3.47 34.16 2.71
CA ALA A 105 -3.50 35.38 1.89
C ALA A 105 -3.05 35.12 0.44
N ALA A 106 -2.13 34.17 0.24
CA ALA A 106 -1.69 33.72 -1.08
C ALA A 106 -2.56 32.59 -1.68
N GLY A 107 -3.65 32.18 -1.04
CA GLY A 107 -4.55 31.12 -1.51
C GLY A 107 -3.94 29.71 -1.47
N ASN A 108 -2.90 29.50 -0.67
CA ASN A 108 -2.15 28.24 -0.58
C ASN A 108 -2.31 27.52 0.77
N ALA A 109 -2.97 28.13 1.76
CA ALA A 109 -3.38 27.42 2.98
C ALA A 109 -4.65 26.61 2.71
N SER A 110 -4.60 25.30 2.89
CA SER A 110 -5.76 24.44 2.68
C SER A 110 -5.76 23.26 3.65
N PHE A 111 -6.95 22.72 3.93
CA PHE A 111 -7.09 21.49 4.71
C PHE A 111 -6.24 20.36 4.13
N ALA A 112 -6.21 20.21 2.80
CA ALA A 112 -5.45 19.16 2.12
C ALA A 112 -3.94 19.27 2.36
N LEU A 113 -3.38 20.50 2.31
CA LEU A 113 -1.98 20.75 2.60
C LEU A 113 -1.64 20.33 4.05
N TYR A 114 -2.39 20.85 5.01
CA TYR A 114 -2.13 20.56 6.42
C TYR A 114 -2.43 19.11 6.80
N TYR A 115 -3.36 18.46 6.11
CA TYR A 115 -3.66 17.05 6.31
C TYR A 115 -2.46 16.20 5.89
N PHE A 116 -1.89 16.50 4.72
CA PHE A 116 -0.69 15.83 4.22
C PHE A 116 0.53 16.09 5.11
N LEU A 117 0.77 17.34 5.50
CA LEU A 117 1.88 17.71 6.39
C LEU A 117 1.77 17.04 7.76
N SER A 118 0.58 17.08 8.37
CA SER A 118 0.32 16.43 9.66
C SER A 118 0.50 14.92 9.58
N TYR A 119 0.04 14.29 8.49
CA TYR A 119 0.25 12.86 8.25
C TYR A 119 1.74 12.51 8.21
N VAL A 120 2.54 13.27 7.45
CA VAL A 120 4.00 13.07 7.39
C VAL A 120 4.66 13.28 8.75
N ALA A 121 4.28 14.32 9.48
CA ALA A 121 4.84 14.62 10.80
C ALA A 121 4.49 13.54 11.84
N MET A 122 3.27 13.00 11.81
CA MET A 122 2.84 11.89 12.68
C MET A 122 3.62 10.59 12.40
N GLU A 123 3.93 10.30 11.14
CA GLU A 123 4.73 9.12 10.75
C GLU A 123 6.21 9.28 11.13
N GLU A 124 6.74 10.51 11.09
CA GLU A 124 8.13 10.82 11.51
C GLU A 124 8.29 10.77 13.04
N ASP A 125 7.56 11.63 13.75
CA ASP A 125 7.59 11.74 15.20
C ASP A 125 6.26 12.29 15.71
N MET A 126 5.39 11.36 16.10
CA MET A 126 4.09 11.66 16.68
C MET A 126 4.18 12.48 17.97
N ARG A 127 5.30 12.48 18.70
CA ARG A 127 5.46 13.22 19.95
C ARG A 127 6.01 14.63 19.76
N SER A 128 6.42 14.99 18.55
CA SER A 128 7.06 16.28 18.29
C SER A 128 6.08 17.46 18.41
N ASN A 129 6.61 18.62 18.79
CA ASN A 129 5.85 19.87 18.78
C ASN A 129 5.40 20.26 17.37
N THR A 130 6.22 19.95 16.36
CA THR A 130 5.90 20.18 14.94
C THR A 130 4.61 19.48 14.55
N THR A 131 4.42 18.22 14.96
CA THR A 131 3.19 17.45 14.70
C THR A 131 1.97 18.13 15.31
N VAL A 132 2.06 18.61 16.54
CA VAL A 132 0.96 19.33 17.21
C VAL A 132 0.63 20.63 16.47
N MET A 133 1.64 21.44 16.16
CA MET A 133 1.43 22.71 15.45
C MET A 133 0.77 22.50 14.09
N LEU A 134 1.19 21.48 13.33
CA LEU A 134 0.57 21.17 12.03
C LEU A 134 -0.88 20.70 12.17
N LEU A 135 -1.20 19.92 13.21
CA LEU A 135 -2.57 19.49 13.49
C LEU A 135 -3.48 20.64 13.97
N GLU A 136 -2.94 21.62 14.70
CA GLU A 136 -3.66 22.86 15.01
C GLU A 136 -3.97 23.64 13.73
N ARG A 137 -2.98 23.81 12.83
CA ARG A 137 -3.22 24.45 11.53
C ARG A 137 -4.23 23.68 10.68
N LEU A 138 -4.21 22.34 10.73
CA LEU A 138 -5.22 21.48 10.08
C LEU A 138 -6.63 21.77 10.60
N TRP A 139 -6.79 21.86 11.92
CA TRP A 139 -8.05 22.20 12.55
C TRP A 139 -8.53 23.61 12.19
N GLU A 140 -7.64 24.59 12.14
CA GLU A 140 -7.99 25.96 11.73
C GLU A 140 -8.37 26.07 10.24
N CYS A 141 -7.94 25.13 9.40
CA CYS A 141 -8.35 25.00 8.00
C CYS A 141 -9.60 24.11 7.83
N ALA A 142 -10.23 23.66 8.91
CA ALA A 142 -11.36 22.74 8.85
C ALA A 142 -12.68 23.44 8.50
N GLU A 143 -13.09 23.34 7.24
CA GLU A 143 -14.37 23.87 6.76
C GLU A 143 -15.57 22.92 6.99
N LEU A 144 -15.37 21.61 6.84
CA LEU A 144 -16.43 20.61 6.93
C LEU A 144 -16.49 19.97 8.33
N PRO A 145 -17.66 19.47 8.80
CA PRO A 145 -17.75 18.81 10.10
C PRO A 145 -16.76 17.65 10.27
N TRP A 146 -16.58 16.82 9.23
CA TRP A 146 -15.63 15.70 9.28
C TRP A 146 -14.15 16.15 9.33
N HIS A 147 -13.83 17.34 8.81
CA HIS A 147 -12.48 17.93 8.95
C HIS A 147 -12.17 18.19 10.43
N LYS A 148 -13.11 18.78 11.16
CA LYS A 148 -12.97 19.08 12.60
C LYS A 148 -12.87 17.80 13.41
N GLN A 149 -13.76 16.84 13.15
CA GLN A 149 -13.73 15.53 13.78
C GLN A 149 -12.36 14.85 13.65
N LEU A 150 -11.80 14.84 12.43
CA LEU A 150 -10.51 14.23 12.14
C LEU A 150 -9.36 14.94 12.85
N ALA A 151 -9.28 16.26 12.75
CA ALA A 151 -8.21 17.04 13.36
C ALA A 151 -8.20 16.92 14.89
N LEU A 152 -9.37 17.05 15.54
CA LEU A 152 -9.52 16.89 16.99
C LEU A 152 -9.18 15.46 17.45
N HIS A 153 -9.63 14.44 16.70
CA HIS A 153 -9.27 13.05 16.99
C HIS A 153 -7.76 12.81 16.89
N GLN A 154 -7.11 13.34 15.85
CA GLN A 154 -5.66 13.22 15.66
C GLN A 154 -4.88 13.95 16.76
N LEU A 155 -5.31 15.15 17.18
CA LEU A 155 -4.76 15.87 18.32
C LEU A 155 -4.86 15.03 19.61
N GLY A 156 -6.04 14.45 19.89
CA GLY A 156 -6.22 13.56 21.03
C GLY A 156 -5.28 12.35 20.99
N CYS A 157 -5.07 11.75 19.81
CA CYS A 157 -4.12 10.66 19.62
C CYS A 157 -2.68 11.11 19.92
N VAL A 158 -2.25 12.27 19.41
CA VAL A 158 -0.90 12.82 19.66
C VAL A 158 -0.67 13.09 21.14
N MET A 159 -1.62 13.74 21.83
CA MET A 159 -1.50 14.00 23.26
C MET A 159 -1.44 12.71 24.08
N LEU A 160 -2.19 11.67 23.67
CA LEU A 160 -2.15 10.37 24.32
C LEU A 160 -0.76 9.73 24.21
N GLU A 161 -0.11 9.81 23.05
CA GLU A 161 1.24 9.29 22.82
C GLU A 161 2.34 10.12 23.51
N ARG A 162 2.12 11.42 23.71
CA ARG A 162 2.98 12.28 24.54
C ARG A 162 2.86 12.00 26.04
N GLY A 163 1.83 11.26 26.46
CA GLY A 163 1.54 10.99 27.87
C GLY A 163 0.72 12.08 28.56
N GLU A 164 0.23 13.06 27.79
CA GLU A 164 -0.60 14.17 28.24
C GLU A 164 -2.07 13.71 28.31
N PHE A 165 -2.36 12.78 29.22
CA PHE A 165 -3.63 12.05 29.22
C PHE A 165 -4.88 12.90 29.50
N LYS A 166 -4.73 14.03 30.21
CA LYS A 166 -5.85 14.95 30.48
C LYS A 166 -6.23 15.70 29.22
N ASP A 167 -5.25 16.34 28.58
CA ASP A 167 -5.41 17.07 27.34
C ASP A 167 -5.90 16.14 26.22
N ALA A 168 -5.36 14.90 26.15
CA ALA A 168 -5.86 13.87 25.25
C ALA A 168 -7.36 13.57 25.47
N GLN A 169 -7.78 13.45 26.72
CA GLN A 169 -9.19 13.23 27.05
C GLN A 169 -10.06 14.40 26.57
N GLU A 170 -9.64 15.64 26.80
CA GLU A 170 -10.35 16.85 26.39
C GLU A 170 -10.51 16.89 24.86
N TRP A 171 -9.43 16.71 24.10
CA TRP A 171 -9.48 16.67 22.63
C TRP A 171 -10.39 15.56 22.08
N PHE A 172 -10.38 14.38 22.71
CA PHE A 172 -11.29 13.31 22.32
C PHE A 172 -12.75 13.64 22.65
N GLU A 173 -13.02 14.27 23.79
CA GLU A 173 -14.37 14.69 24.19
C GLU A 173 -14.91 15.77 23.23
N GLU A 174 -14.08 16.72 22.80
CA GLU A 174 -14.42 17.70 21.76
C GLU A 174 -14.71 17.02 20.40
N ALA A 175 -13.88 16.04 20.01
CA ALA A 175 -14.16 15.26 18.78
C ALA A 175 -15.51 14.51 18.86
N VAL A 176 -15.87 13.98 20.04
CA VAL A 176 -17.18 13.35 20.28
C VAL A 176 -18.30 14.37 20.19
N ALA A 177 -18.11 15.58 20.71
CA ALA A 177 -19.09 16.67 20.60
C ALA A 177 -19.37 17.06 19.15
N GLU A 178 -18.35 17.01 18.28
CA GLU A 178 -18.47 17.17 16.82
C GLU A 178 -19.06 15.94 16.10
N GLY A 179 -19.35 14.84 16.82
CA GLY A 179 -20.02 13.63 16.29
C GLY A 179 -19.10 12.44 16.02
N HIS A 180 -17.81 12.50 16.35
CA HIS A 180 -16.86 11.40 16.12
C HIS A 180 -16.93 10.33 17.23
N VAL A 181 -17.92 9.44 17.16
CA VAL A 181 -18.20 8.39 18.17
C VAL A 181 -16.97 7.54 18.51
N TYR A 182 -16.12 7.22 17.53
CA TYR A 182 -14.91 6.42 17.76
C TYR A 182 -13.93 7.07 18.75
N SER A 183 -13.94 8.40 18.90
CA SER A 183 -13.12 9.10 19.90
C SER A 183 -13.44 8.70 21.35
N LEU A 184 -14.60 8.08 21.63
CA LEU A 184 -14.88 7.48 22.95
C LEU A 184 -13.88 6.38 23.33
N ALA A 185 -13.31 5.67 22.35
CA ALA A 185 -12.21 4.74 22.59
C ALA A 185 -10.97 5.49 23.11
N GLY A 186 -10.65 6.64 22.51
CA GLY A 186 -9.59 7.53 22.97
C GLY A 186 -9.80 8.01 24.41
N VAL A 187 -11.03 8.44 24.75
CA VAL A 187 -11.42 8.80 26.13
C VAL A 187 -11.22 7.62 27.09
N ALA A 188 -11.62 6.41 26.70
CA ALA A 188 -11.43 5.21 27.51
C ALA A 188 -9.95 4.89 27.73
N ARG A 189 -9.11 5.01 26.69
CA ARG A 189 -7.65 4.80 26.76
C ARG A 189 -7.00 5.81 27.69
N ALA A 190 -7.35 7.10 27.58
CA ALA A 190 -6.85 8.16 28.46
C ALA A 190 -7.22 7.89 29.94
N LYS A 191 -8.50 7.56 30.21
CA LYS A 191 -8.96 7.20 31.56
C LYS A 191 -8.23 5.98 32.12
N PHE A 192 -8.00 4.96 31.29
CA PHE A 192 -7.25 3.77 31.69
C PHE A 192 -5.80 4.09 32.04
N LYS A 193 -5.12 4.93 31.24
CA LYS A 193 -3.75 5.39 31.51
C LYS A 193 -3.64 6.22 32.80
N CYS A 194 -4.70 6.96 33.15
CA CYS A 194 -4.84 7.62 34.45
C CYS A 194 -5.19 6.68 35.62
N GLY A 195 -5.23 5.35 35.42
CA GLY A 195 -5.53 4.35 36.45
C GLY A 195 -7.02 4.02 36.63
N HIS A 196 -7.92 4.68 35.89
CA HIS A 196 -9.37 4.50 36.03
C HIS A 196 -9.92 3.36 35.16
N LYS A 197 -9.40 2.14 35.35
CA LYS A 197 -9.78 0.95 34.56
C LYS A 197 -11.28 0.67 34.52
N TYR A 198 -11.95 0.76 35.66
CA TYR A 198 -13.40 0.53 35.75
C TYR A 198 -14.21 1.57 34.95
N MET A 199 -13.78 2.83 34.96
CA MET A 199 -14.45 3.89 34.19
C MET A 199 -14.29 3.68 32.68
N ALA A 200 -13.09 3.26 32.24
CA ALA A 200 -12.83 2.92 30.84
C ALA A 200 -13.70 1.73 30.38
N TYR A 201 -13.77 0.66 31.18
CA TYR A 201 -14.63 -0.49 30.90
C TYR A 201 -16.12 -0.08 30.83
N LYS A 202 -16.60 0.67 31.83
CA LYS A 202 -18.01 1.12 31.88
C LYS A 202 -18.37 1.98 30.67
N LEU A 203 -17.45 2.84 30.24
CA LEU A 203 -17.62 3.65 29.03
C LEU A 203 -17.75 2.76 27.78
N MET A 204 -16.80 1.85 27.56
CA MET A 204 -16.85 0.97 26.39
C MET A 204 -18.04 0.02 26.41
N ASN A 205 -18.49 -0.41 27.58
CA ASN A 205 -19.69 -1.23 27.69
C ASN A 205 -20.96 -0.47 27.27
N ARG A 206 -21.05 0.83 27.58
CA ARG A 206 -22.12 1.70 27.07
C ARG A 206 -22.04 1.81 25.55
N VAL A 207 -20.85 2.06 24.99
CA VAL A 207 -20.65 2.13 23.53
C VAL A 207 -21.15 0.85 22.84
N VAL A 208 -20.81 -0.32 23.36
CA VAL A 208 -21.28 -1.60 22.80
C VAL A 208 -22.81 -1.77 22.89
N THR A 209 -23.45 -1.13 23.87
CA THR A 209 -24.91 -1.24 24.11
C THR A 209 -25.71 -0.21 23.32
N ASP A 210 -25.16 1.01 23.18
CA ASP A 210 -25.86 2.17 22.65
C ASP A 210 -25.74 2.28 21.11
N TYR A 211 -24.79 1.58 20.49
CA TYR A 211 -24.49 1.63 19.06
C TYR A 211 -24.48 0.25 18.40
N ASP A 212 -24.53 0.24 17.07
CA ASP A 212 -24.43 -0.98 16.28
C ASP A 212 -23.12 -1.74 16.57
N PRO A 213 -23.19 -3.03 16.94
CA PRO A 213 -22.01 -3.81 17.30
C PRO A 213 -20.96 -3.84 16.19
N ALA A 214 -19.77 -3.31 16.49
CA ALA A 214 -18.61 -3.35 15.60
C ALA A 214 -17.41 -4.02 16.29
N GLY A 215 -16.56 -4.71 15.51
CA GLY A 215 -15.44 -5.49 16.05
C GLY A 215 -14.49 -4.68 16.93
N TRP A 216 -14.21 -3.43 16.56
CA TRP A 216 -13.34 -2.53 17.32
C TRP A 216 -13.90 -2.24 18.72
N MET A 217 -15.21 -2.20 18.93
CA MET A 217 -15.82 -1.90 20.22
C MET A 217 -15.51 -3.01 21.24
N TYR A 218 -15.62 -4.27 20.81
CA TYR A 218 -15.27 -5.43 21.61
C TYR A 218 -13.76 -5.54 21.82
N GLN A 219 -12.96 -5.23 20.80
CA GLN A 219 -11.50 -5.17 20.93
C GLN A 219 -11.10 -4.17 22.03
N GLU A 220 -11.64 -2.95 21.99
CA GLU A 220 -11.33 -1.93 23.00
C GLU A 220 -11.84 -2.33 24.38
N ARG A 221 -13.06 -2.87 24.51
CA ARG A 221 -13.56 -3.35 25.81
C ARG A 221 -12.68 -4.48 26.37
N ALA A 222 -12.16 -5.36 25.52
CA ALA A 222 -11.25 -6.45 25.89
C ALA A 222 -9.93 -5.96 26.51
N VAL A 223 -9.51 -4.72 26.26
CA VAL A 223 -8.35 -4.10 26.92
C VAL A 223 -8.61 -3.90 28.41
N TYR A 224 -9.87 -3.64 28.79
CA TYR A 224 -10.25 -3.25 30.15
C TYR A 224 -10.88 -4.37 30.99
N CYS A 225 -11.13 -5.55 30.44
CA CYS A 225 -11.59 -6.74 31.17
C CYS A 225 -10.51 -7.84 31.27
N VAL A 226 -10.81 -8.95 31.93
CA VAL A 226 -9.86 -10.05 32.20
C VAL A 226 -10.52 -11.42 32.04
N GLY A 227 -9.70 -12.47 31.87
CA GLY A 227 -10.15 -13.86 31.89
C GLY A 227 -11.16 -14.20 30.78
N LYS A 228 -12.23 -14.92 31.15
CA LYS A 228 -13.21 -15.46 30.19
C LYS A 228 -13.94 -14.37 29.39
N GLU A 229 -14.24 -13.24 30.04
CA GLU A 229 -14.90 -12.11 29.40
C GLU A 229 -14.03 -11.51 28.30
N LYS A 230 -12.74 -11.28 28.60
CA LYS A 230 -11.77 -10.83 27.61
C LYS A 230 -11.71 -11.76 26.40
N MET A 231 -11.63 -13.07 26.64
CA MET A 231 -11.58 -14.05 25.55
C MET A 231 -12.88 -14.09 24.74
N ALA A 232 -14.03 -13.81 25.35
CA ALA A 232 -15.30 -13.68 24.64
C ALA A 232 -15.31 -12.44 23.75
N ASP A 233 -14.93 -11.28 24.28
CA ASP A 233 -14.84 -10.03 23.52
C ASP A 233 -13.86 -10.16 22.34
N LEU A 234 -12.70 -10.77 22.53
CA LEU A 234 -11.73 -10.99 21.45
C LEU A 234 -12.28 -11.89 20.34
N ARG A 235 -13.04 -12.93 20.69
CA ARG A 235 -13.71 -13.78 19.68
C ARG A 235 -14.75 -12.98 18.91
N THR A 236 -15.61 -12.26 19.61
CA THR A 236 -16.64 -11.42 18.98
C THR A 236 -16.03 -10.33 18.12
N ALA A 237 -14.91 -9.72 18.55
CA ALA A 237 -14.17 -8.74 17.76
C ALA A 237 -13.78 -9.31 16.39
N THR A 238 -13.18 -10.51 16.34
CA THR A 238 -12.78 -11.14 15.07
C THR A 238 -13.92 -11.71 14.24
N GLN A 239 -15.06 -12.02 14.87
CA GLN A 239 -16.26 -12.44 14.15
C GLN A 239 -16.90 -11.26 13.40
N LEU A 240 -16.88 -10.07 14.01
CA LEU A 240 -17.43 -8.85 13.43
C LEU A 240 -16.44 -8.18 12.47
N ASP A 241 -15.15 -8.15 12.81
CA ASP A 241 -14.07 -7.63 11.99
C ASP A 241 -12.82 -8.51 12.09
N PRO A 242 -12.61 -9.41 11.12
CA PRO A 242 -11.47 -10.30 11.12
C PRO A 242 -10.15 -9.59 10.78
N THR A 243 -10.18 -8.32 10.35
CA THR A 243 -8.97 -7.58 9.98
C THR A 243 -8.21 -6.98 11.18
N LEU A 244 -8.82 -7.04 12.37
CA LEU A 244 -8.26 -6.60 13.63
C LEU A 244 -7.14 -7.54 14.09
N THR A 245 -5.91 -7.03 14.20
CA THR A 245 -4.72 -7.84 14.54
C THR A 245 -4.61 -8.16 16.03
N TYR A 246 -4.98 -7.22 16.91
CA TYR A 246 -4.80 -7.36 18.36
C TYR A 246 -5.46 -8.63 18.95
N PRO A 247 -6.70 -9.01 18.59
CA PRO A 247 -7.31 -10.23 19.09
C PRO A 247 -6.57 -11.52 18.72
N TYR A 248 -5.98 -11.61 17.53
CA TYR A 248 -5.16 -12.76 17.16
C TYR A 248 -3.87 -12.78 17.97
N LYS A 249 -3.17 -11.64 18.07
CA LYS A 249 -1.94 -11.50 18.85
C LYS A 249 -2.13 -11.89 20.30
N TYR A 250 -3.20 -11.38 20.94
CA TYR A 250 -3.48 -11.69 22.34
C TYR A 250 -3.82 -13.18 22.55
N ARG A 251 -4.67 -13.75 21.69
CA ARG A 251 -5.02 -15.18 21.77
C ARG A 251 -3.79 -16.07 21.55
N ALA A 252 -2.95 -15.73 20.58
CA ALA A 252 -1.73 -16.47 20.30
C ALA A 252 -0.73 -16.42 21.45
N ALA A 253 -0.51 -15.23 22.04
CA ALA A 253 0.32 -15.09 23.23
C ALA A 253 -0.23 -15.91 24.42
N SER A 254 -1.55 -15.87 24.64
CA SER A 254 -2.20 -16.68 25.68
C SER A 254 -2.06 -18.18 25.42
N LEU A 255 -2.07 -18.64 24.16
CA LEU A 255 -1.85 -20.05 23.80
C LEU A 255 -0.40 -20.48 24.04
N LEU A 256 0.57 -19.58 23.79
CA LEU A 256 1.97 -19.84 24.12
C LEU A 256 2.17 -19.95 25.64
N GLU A 257 1.54 -19.09 26.44
CA GLU A 257 1.54 -19.19 27.91
C GLU A 257 0.95 -20.52 28.41
N GLU A 258 0.05 -21.13 27.64
CA GLU A 258 -0.52 -22.47 27.88
C GLU A 258 0.33 -23.62 27.27
N ASP A 259 1.55 -23.34 26.80
CA ASP A 259 2.47 -24.31 26.15
C ASP A 259 1.90 -24.95 24.86
N LYS A 260 0.99 -24.25 24.17
CA LYS A 260 0.36 -24.71 22.92
C LYS A 260 0.96 -24.00 21.71
N MET A 261 2.24 -24.24 21.48
CA MET A 261 3.03 -23.54 20.47
C MET A 261 2.46 -23.64 19.05
N GLU A 262 2.14 -24.84 18.58
CA GLU A 262 1.60 -25.05 17.23
C GLU A 262 0.31 -24.26 17.00
N ARG A 263 -0.59 -24.25 18.00
CA ARG A 263 -1.85 -23.50 17.93
C ARG A 263 -1.64 -21.99 17.99
N ALA A 264 -0.60 -21.53 18.70
CA ALA A 264 -0.24 -20.12 18.74
C ALA A 264 0.25 -19.65 17.35
N LEU A 265 1.08 -20.45 16.68
CA LEU A 265 1.53 -20.21 15.30
C LEU A 265 0.35 -20.19 14.33
N GLU A 266 -0.53 -21.21 14.38
CA GLU A 266 -1.74 -21.27 13.56
C GLU A 266 -2.63 -20.02 13.73
N GLU A 267 -2.73 -19.50 14.96
CA GLU A 267 -3.55 -18.32 15.24
C GLU A 267 -2.99 -17.03 14.59
N ILE A 268 -1.66 -16.91 14.51
CA ILE A 268 -1.00 -15.79 13.81
C ILE A 268 -0.97 -15.99 12.30
N ASP A 269 -0.80 -17.23 11.84
CA ASP A 269 -0.82 -17.56 10.43
C ASP A 269 -2.18 -17.23 9.78
N LYS A 270 -3.28 -17.36 10.53
CA LYS A 270 -4.61 -16.93 10.09
C LYS A 270 -4.65 -15.46 9.70
N VAL A 271 -4.04 -14.55 10.45
CA VAL A 271 -4.08 -13.12 10.09
C VAL A 271 -3.09 -12.81 8.98
N LEU A 272 -1.92 -13.46 8.99
CA LEU A 272 -0.89 -13.26 7.97
C LEU A 272 -1.28 -13.81 6.58
N SER A 273 -2.26 -14.72 6.49
CA SER A 273 -2.75 -15.24 5.20
C SER A 273 -3.51 -14.22 4.36
N PHE A 274 -4.05 -13.15 4.97
CA PHE A 274 -4.79 -12.10 4.26
C PHE A 274 -4.33 -10.68 4.60
N ARG A 275 -3.59 -10.48 5.70
CA ARG A 275 -3.08 -9.18 6.12
C ARG A 275 -1.64 -9.30 6.62
N MET A 276 -0.72 -8.77 5.83
CA MET A 276 0.68 -8.61 6.23
C MET A 276 0.81 -7.46 7.23
N ALA A 277 1.00 -7.79 8.52
CA ALA A 277 1.22 -6.82 9.58
C ALA A 277 2.58 -7.08 10.25
N THR A 278 3.40 -6.04 10.39
CA THR A 278 4.77 -6.12 10.92
C THR A 278 4.79 -6.63 12.36
N ASP A 279 3.82 -6.22 13.18
CA ASP A 279 3.67 -6.62 14.57
C ASP A 279 3.19 -8.08 14.75
N CYS A 280 2.45 -8.62 13.77
CA CYS A 280 2.12 -10.05 13.71
C CYS A 280 3.34 -10.87 13.28
N LEU A 281 4.11 -10.40 12.28
CA LEU A 281 5.36 -11.03 11.86
C LEU A 281 6.39 -11.04 13.00
N GLU A 282 6.51 -9.95 13.76
CA GLU A 282 7.39 -9.87 14.93
C GLU A 282 7.00 -10.92 15.97
N LEU A 283 5.71 -11.03 16.29
CA LEU A 283 5.23 -12.02 17.25
C LEU A 283 5.48 -13.46 16.78
N ARG A 284 5.30 -13.75 15.48
CA ARG A 284 5.60 -15.06 14.91
C ARG A 284 7.10 -15.35 14.93
N ALA A 285 7.93 -14.36 14.61
CA ALA A 285 9.39 -14.47 14.74
C ALA A 285 9.79 -14.79 16.19
N TRP A 286 9.18 -14.12 17.17
CA TRP A 286 9.42 -14.41 18.58
C TRP A 286 9.02 -15.83 18.97
N PHE A 287 7.88 -16.34 18.47
CA PHE A 287 7.52 -17.75 18.65
C PHE A 287 8.61 -18.67 18.07
N TYR A 288 9.05 -18.46 16.83
CA TYR A 288 10.12 -19.27 16.26
C TYR A 288 11.43 -19.22 17.06
N LEU A 289 11.79 -18.08 17.64
CA LEU A 289 12.93 -17.98 18.56
C LEU A 289 12.76 -18.85 19.81
N VAL A 290 11.56 -18.87 20.41
CA VAL A 290 11.23 -19.73 21.56
C VAL A 290 11.27 -21.21 21.17
N ALA A 291 10.83 -21.56 19.95
CA ALA A 291 10.91 -22.92 19.43
C ALA A 291 12.32 -23.36 19.01
N GLY A 292 13.28 -22.42 18.90
CA GLY A 292 14.62 -22.68 18.39
C GLY A 292 14.72 -22.76 16.86
N ASP A 293 13.66 -22.38 16.12
CA ASP A 293 13.68 -22.30 14.65
C ASP A 293 14.19 -20.92 14.20
N PHE A 294 15.51 -20.75 14.27
CA PHE A 294 16.15 -19.47 13.93
C PHE A 294 16.01 -19.10 12.45
N GLU A 295 15.87 -20.09 11.56
CA GLU A 295 15.65 -19.88 10.12
C GLU A 295 14.29 -19.22 9.87
N ALA A 296 13.22 -19.76 10.46
CA ALA A 296 11.89 -19.19 10.33
C ALA A 296 11.79 -17.81 11.01
N ALA A 297 12.47 -17.60 12.13
CA ALA A 297 12.57 -16.30 12.77
C ALA A 297 13.24 -15.26 11.86
N VAL A 298 14.42 -15.56 11.32
CA VAL A 298 15.14 -14.66 10.40
C VAL A 298 14.34 -14.40 9.13
N ARG A 299 13.62 -15.39 8.61
CA ARG A 299 12.70 -15.21 7.47
C ARG A 299 11.67 -14.11 7.75
N ASP A 300 11.02 -14.13 8.91
CA ASP A 300 10.03 -13.11 9.26
C ASP A 300 10.67 -11.75 9.52
N VAL A 301 11.83 -11.70 10.19
CA VAL A 301 12.57 -10.43 10.41
C VAL A 301 12.94 -9.77 9.08
N ARG A 302 13.39 -10.54 8.09
CA ARG A 302 13.69 -10.01 6.75
C ARG A 302 12.44 -9.49 6.03
N ALA A 303 11.31 -10.17 6.20
CA ALA A 303 10.03 -9.69 5.66
C ALA A 303 9.62 -8.37 6.33
N ILE A 304 9.78 -8.24 7.64
CA ILE A 304 9.55 -6.98 8.39
C ILE A 304 10.42 -5.87 7.82
N LEU A 305 11.74 -6.08 7.68
CA LEU A 305 12.65 -5.07 7.14
C LEU A 305 12.34 -4.67 5.69
N THR A 306 11.64 -5.52 4.95
CA THR A 306 11.16 -5.20 3.61
C THR A 306 9.91 -4.30 3.64
N LEU A 307 9.00 -4.53 4.60
CA LEU A 307 7.81 -3.70 4.81
C LEU A 307 8.16 -2.37 5.45
N ASP A 308 9.07 -2.37 6.41
CA ASP A 308 9.56 -1.20 7.14
C ASP A 308 11.05 -1.38 7.50
N PRO A 309 11.97 -0.76 6.73
CA PRO A 309 13.40 -0.83 7.00
C PRO A 309 13.82 -0.18 8.32
N THR A 310 13.00 0.72 8.85
CA THR A 310 13.25 1.43 10.11
C THR A 310 12.60 0.75 11.32
N TYR A 311 11.99 -0.42 11.12
CA TYR A 311 11.25 -1.12 12.16
C TYR A 311 12.15 -1.50 13.34
N MET A 312 11.69 -1.14 14.54
CA MET A 312 12.36 -1.45 15.80
C MET A 312 11.56 -2.52 16.57
N MET A 313 12.14 -3.71 16.64
CA MET A 313 11.59 -4.86 17.34
C MET A 313 11.71 -4.71 18.87
N PHE A 314 10.95 -5.54 19.58
CA PHE A 314 10.89 -5.69 21.02
C PHE A 314 10.59 -4.37 21.75
N HIS A 315 9.54 -3.68 21.28
CA HIS A 315 9.13 -2.37 21.79
C HIS A 315 10.21 -1.29 21.64
N GLY A 316 10.80 -1.19 20.45
CA GLY A 316 11.77 -0.13 20.16
C GLY A 316 13.21 -0.42 20.61
N LYS A 317 13.51 -1.65 21.05
CA LYS A 317 14.79 -1.98 21.71
C LYS A 317 15.85 -2.52 20.78
N MET A 318 15.48 -3.11 19.65
CA MET A 318 16.42 -3.78 18.75
C MET A 318 16.01 -3.58 17.30
N HIS A 319 16.95 -3.18 16.45
CA HIS A 319 16.70 -3.14 15.01
C HIS A 319 16.76 -4.55 14.42
N GLY A 320 15.94 -4.85 13.40
CA GLY A 320 15.86 -6.20 12.83
C GLY A 320 17.20 -6.73 12.29
N GLU A 321 18.07 -5.87 11.74
CA GLU A 321 19.39 -6.28 11.26
C GLU A 321 20.30 -6.77 12.40
N GLN A 322 20.19 -6.15 13.59
CA GLN A 322 20.95 -6.58 14.77
C GLN A 322 20.55 -8.00 15.19
N LEU A 323 19.26 -8.33 15.13
CA LEU A 323 18.79 -9.68 15.43
C LEU A 323 19.29 -10.69 14.39
N ILE A 324 19.27 -10.34 13.09
CA ILE A 324 19.80 -11.20 12.03
C ILE A 324 21.30 -11.47 12.26
N GLU A 325 22.07 -10.47 12.68
CA GLU A 325 23.49 -10.62 12.98
C GLU A 325 23.73 -11.57 14.16
N LEU A 326 22.96 -11.43 15.25
CA LEU A 326 23.05 -12.31 16.42
C LEU A 326 22.76 -13.77 16.07
N LEU A 327 21.84 -14.00 15.14
CA LEU A 327 21.43 -15.34 14.71
C LEU A 327 22.27 -15.89 13.55
N ARG A 328 23.22 -15.11 13.02
CA ARG A 328 24.02 -15.49 11.84
C ARG A 328 24.70 -16.85 11.99
N GLY A 329 25.22 -17.17 13.18
CA GLY A 329 25.90 -18.45 13.46
C GLY A 329 24.96 -19.66 13.58
N GLN A 330 23.65 -19.43 13.72
CA GLN A 330 22.63 -20.48 13.86
C GLN A 330 21.84 -20.70 12.56
N VAL A 331 22.10 -19.89 11.54
CA VAL A 331 21.35 -19.83 10.28
C VAL A 331 22.30 -20.12 9.12
N GLN A 332 21.82 -20.90 8.15
CA GLN A 332 22.58 -21.30 6.98
C GLN A 332 22.97 -20.07 6.16
N GLN A 333 24.29 -19.88 6.02
CA GLN A 333 24.83 -18.88 5.11
C GLN A 333 24.74 -19.41 3.68
N ARG A 334 24.00 -18.70 2.84
CA ARG A 334 23.73 -19.05 1.44
C ARG A 334 24.48 -18.11 0.53
N ASP A 335 25.07 -18.56 -0.55
CA ASP A 335 25.66 -17.65 -1.54
C ASP A 335 24.57 -17.02 -2.44
N MET A 336 24.95 -16.26 -3.48
CA MET A 336 23.97 -15.67 -4.39
C MET A 336 23.28 -16.71 -5.28
N ALA A 337 23.96 -17.81 -5.65
CA ALA A 337 23.39 -18.86 -6.48
C ALA A 337 22.33 -19.65 -5.69
N ASP A 338 22.61 -19.98 -4.43
CA ASP A 338 21.67 -20.58 -3.50
C ASP A 338 20.44 -19.69 -3.28
N CYS A 339 20.64 -18.37 -3.16
CA CYS A 339 19.53 -17.43 -3.03
C CYS A 339 18.63 -17.44 -4.27
N TRP A 340 19.20 -17.46 -5.47
CA TRP A 340 18.41 -17.55 -6.71
C TRP A 340 17.61 -18.86 -6.80
N LEU A 341 18.21 -19.99 -6.44
CA LEU A 341 17.53 -21.28 -6.43
C LEU A 341 16.37 -21.29 -5.41
N GLN A 342 16.62 -20.78 -4.21
CA GLN A 342 15.62 -20.69 -3.15
C GLN A 342 14.49 -19.72 -3.49
N LEU A 343 14.79 -18.61 -4.15
CA LEU A 343 13.79 -17.68 -4.64
C LEU A 343 12.88 -18.37 -5.65
N TYR A 344 13.45 -19.13 -6.59
CA TYR A 344 12.67 -19.89 -7.58
C TYR A 344 11.79 -20.96 -6.92
N ASP A 345 12.35 -21.77 -6.03
CA ASP A 345 11.60 -22.85 -5.35
C ASP A 345 10.45 -22.30 -4.49
N ARG A 346 10.71 -21.26 -3.69
CA ARG A 346 9.69 -20.63 -2.84
C ARG A 346 8.61 -19.94 -3.66
N TRP A 347 9.00 -19.26 -4.74
CA TRP A 347 8.03 -18.59 -5.60
C TRP A 347 7.10 -19.60 -6.27
N SER A 348 7.67 -20.68 -6.83
CA SER A 348 6.88 -21.78 -7.41
C SER A 348 5.99 -22.45 -6.34
N GLY A 349 6.49 -22.58 -5.12
CA GLY A 349 5.72 -23.07 -3.96
C GLY A 349 4.68 -22.11 -3.39
N VAL A 350 4.54 -20.89 -3.95
CA VAL A 350 3.61 -19.86 -3.47
C VAL A 350 3.91 -19.41 -2.03
N ASP A 351 5.18 -19.46 -1.62
CA ASP A 351 5.67 -18.93 -0.35
C ASP A 351 6.17 -17.48 -0.53
N ASP A 352 5.21 -16.55 -0.60
CA ASP A 352 5.50 -15.15 -0.90
C ASP A 352 6.31 -14.46 0.21
N ILE A 353 6.11 -14.82 1.47
CA ILE A 353 6.88 -14.27 2.61
C ILE A 353 8.32 -14.79 2.56
N GLY A 354 8.52 -16.08 2.30
CA GLY A 354 9.86 -16.63 2.15
C GLY A 354 10.59 -16.10 0.92
N SER A 355 9.90 -15.93 -0.22
CA SER A 355 10.46 -15.27 -1.41
C SER A 355 10.91 -13.84 -1.10
N LEU A 356 10.10 -13.08 -0.35
CA LEU A 356 10.45 -11.71 0.07
C LEU A 356 11.70 -11.69 0.95
N ALA A 357 11.81 -12.61 1.90
CA ALA A 357 12.97 -12.75 2.78
C ALA A 357 14.26 -13.06 2.01
N VAL A 358 14.18 -13.91 0.97
CA VAL A 358 15.32 -14.22 0.11
C VAL A 358 15.73 -12.99 -0.71
N VAL A 359 14.78 -12.26 -1.30
CA VAL A 359 15.08 -11.02 -2.03
C VAL A 359 15.73 -9.97 -1.12
N GLN A 360 15.26 -9.84 0.12
CA GLN A 360 15.88 -8.94 1.09
C GLN A 360 17.33 -9.35 1.40
N GLN A 361 17.59 -10.65 1.59
CA GLN A 361 18.95 -11.16 1.83
C GLN A 361 19.89 -10.84 0.65
N MET A 362 19.40 -10.94 -0.58
CA MET A 362 20.16 -10.59 -1.78
C MET A 362 20.42 -9.08 -1.85
N LEU A 363 19.41 -8.25 -1.57
CA LEU A 363 19.54 -6.79 -1.54
C LEU A 363 20.47 -6.29 -0.43
N ALA A 364 20.59 -7.01 0.68
CA ALA A 364 21.56 -6.69 1.73
C ALA A 364 23.02 -6.83 1.24
N ARG A 365 23.27 -7.68 0.23
CA ARG A 365 24.59 -7.83 -0.42
C ARG A 365 24.77 -6.90 -1.60
N GLU A 366 23.72 -6.72 -2.38
CA GLU A 366 23.70 -5.88 -3.57
C GLU A 366 22.64 -4.76 -3.44
N PRO A 367 22.87 -3.76 -2.57
CA PRO A 367 21.90 -2.70 -2.33
C PRO A 367 21.76 -1.76 -3.54
N GLY A 368 22.53 -1.89 -4.60
CA GLY A 368 22.34 -1.13 -5.85
C GLY A 368 21.41 -1.81 -6.86
N ASN A 369 21.04 -3.08 -6.65
CA ASN A 369 20.42 -3.89 -7.69
C ASN A 369 18.95 -3.50 -7.93
N SER A 370 18.71 -2.73 -8.99
CA SER A 370 17.39 -2.25 -9.40
C SER A 370 16.43 -3.40 -9.77
N SER A 371 16.93 -4.42 -10.47
CA SER A 371 16.13 -5.60 -10.85
C SER A 371 15.58 -6.37 -9.65
N LEU A 372 16.38 -6.54 -8.59
CA LEU A 372 15.92 -7.18 -7.35
C LEU A 372 14.85 -6.34 -6.63
N ARG A 373 14.99 -5.01 -6.62
CA ARG A 373 13.96 -4.12 -6.06
C ARG A 373 12.66 -4.15 -6.86
N PHE A 374 12.75 -4.25 -8.18
CA PHE A 374 11.57 -4.44 -9.03
C PHE A 374 10.88 -5.78 -8.73
N ARG A 375 11.62 -6.87 -8.54
CA ARG A 375 11.02 -8.15 -8.10
C ARG A 375 10.38 -8.05 -6.72
N GLN A 376 11.02 -7.32 -5.81
CA GLN A 376 10.49 -7.05 -4.48
C GLN A 376 9.13 -6.33 -4.56
N SER A 377 8.98 -5.33 -5.44
CA SER A 377 7.69 -4.65 -5.62
C SER A 377 6.60 -5.60 -6.13
N LEU A 378 6.91 -6.48 -7.08
CA LEU A 378 5.96 -7.49 -7.58
C LEU A 378 5.49 -8.47 -6.48
N LEU A 379 6.40 -8.92 -5.61
CA LEU A 379 6.04 -9.76 -4.46
C LEU A 379 5.16 -9.01 -3.46
N LEU A 380 5.49 -7.75 -3.19
CA LEU A 380 4.71 -6.91 -2.28
C LEU A 380 3.30 -6.65 -2.81
N LEU A 381 3.12 -6.50 -4.13
CA LEU A 381 1.79 -6.42 -4.74
C LEU A 381 0.99 -7.72 -4.52
N ARG A 382 1.62 -8.89 -4.66
CA ARG A 382 0.97 -10.19 -4.39
C ARG A 382 0.52 -10.33 -2.94
N LEU A 383 1.27 -9.75 -2.01
CA LEU A 383 0.99 -9.71 -0.58
C LEU A 383 0.04 -8.56 -0.18
N ASN A 384 -0.57 -7.86 -1.15
CA ASN A 384 -1.45 -6.71 -0.95
C ASN A 384 -0.79 -5.55 -0.16
N CYS A 385 0.54 -5.40 -0.29
CA CYS A 385 1.35 -4.38 0.38
C CYS A 385 1.66 -3.22 -0.57
N GLN A 386 0.63 -2.56 -1.11
CA GLN A 386 0.75 -1.55 -2.18
C GLN A 386 1.73 -0.41 -1.86
N LYS A 387 1.67 0.14 -0.63
CA LYS A 387 2.59 1.21 -0.19
C LYS A 387 4.06 0.77 -0.26
N ALA A 388 4.36 -0.41 0.30
CA ALA A 388 5.71 -0.96 0.28
C ALA A 388 6.15 -1.30 -1.16
N ALA A 389 5.24 -1.83 -1.98
CA ALA A 389 5.51 -2.12 -3.38
C ALA A 389 5.91 -0.87 -4.17
N MET A 390 5.15 0.21 -4.04
CA MET A 390 5.44 1.49 -4.68
C MET A 390 6.77 2.08 -4.20
N ARG A 391 7.09 1.95 -2.90
CA ARG A 391 8.40 2.34 -2.37
C ARG A 391 9.53 1.54 -3.02
N SER A 392 9.41 0.21 -3.08
CA SER A 392 10.42 -0.65 -3.72
C SER A 392 10.60 -0.33 -5.21
N LEU A 393 9.51 -0.05 -5.93
CA LEU A 393 9.54 0.32 -7.34
C LEU A 393 10.24 1.67 -7.57
N ARG A 394 9.96 2.67 -6.72
CA ARG A 394 10.67 3.97 -6.73
C ARG A 394 12.15 3.81 -6.43
N LEU A 395 12.50 2.95 -5.46
CA LEU A 395 13.90 2.65 -5.17
C LEU A 395 14.59 1.92 -6.34
N ALA A 396 13.89 1.05 -7.06
CA ALA A 396 14.40 0.41 -8.28
C ALA A 396 14.74 1.45 -9.35
N ARG A 397 13.83 2.40 -9.60
CA ARG A 397 14.05 3.55 -10.48
C ARG A 397 15.27 4.37 -10.07
N ASN A 398 15.37 4.74 -8.79
CA ASN A 398 16.44 5.58 -8.29
C ASN A 398 17.81 4.88 -8.28
N SER A 399 17.84 3.56 -8.08
CA SER A 399 19.08 2.78 -8.12
C SER A 399 19.43 2.26 -9.51
N SER A 400 18.64 2.59 -10.54
CA SER A 400 18.86 2.13 -11.91
C SER A 400 20.08 2.81 -12.52
N MET A 401 21.06 2.00 -12.92
CA MET A 401 22.27 2.45 -13.62
C MET A 401 22.03 2.67 -15.11
N HIS A 402 21.00 2.03 -15.67
CA HIS A 402 20.66 2.14 -17.09
C HIS A 402 19.38 2.94 -17.28
N ASP A 403 19.37 3.80 -18.29
CA ASP A 403 18.21 4.64 -18.59
C ASP A 403 17.01 3.82 -19.10
N HIS A 404 17.24 2.74 -19.86
CA HIS A 404 16.17 1.88 -20.34
C HIS A 404 15.42 1.19 -19.17
N GLU A 405 16.12 0.66 -18.17
CA GLU A 405 15.51 0.11 -16.95
C GLU A 405 14.74 1.19 -16.17
N ARG A 406 15.30 2.40 -16.06
CA ARG A 406 14.65 3.53 -15.39
C ARG A 406 13.31 3.86 -16.04
N LEU A 407 13.26 3.93 -17.37
CA LEU A 407 12.05 4.17 -18.15
C LEU A 407 11.00 3.08 -17.91
N VAL A 408 11.40 1.80 -17.86
CA VAL A 408 10.49 0.70 -17.52
C VAL A 408 9.87 0.89 -16.13
N TYR A 409 10.68 1.22 -15.12
CA TYR A 409 10.16 1.42 -13.76
C TYR A 409 9.27 2.67 -13.65
N GLU A 410 9.61 3.76 -14.34
CA GLU A 410 8.72 4.93 -14.48
C GLU A 410 7.41 4.55 -15.14
N GLY A 411 7.45 3.74 -16.20
CA GLY A 411 6.26 3.25 -16.87
C GLY A 411 5.37 2.39 -15.97
N TRP A 412 5.93 1.51 -15.14
CA TRP A 412 5.14 0.77 -14.15
C TRP A 412 4.51 1.68 -13.08
N ILE A 413 5.22 2.71 -12.62
CA ILE A 413 4.66 3.69 -11.68
C ILE A 413 3.48 4.43 -12.31
N LEU A 414 3.62 4.85 -13.58
CA LEU A 414 2.58 5.55 -14.33
C LEU A 414 1.38 4.63 -14.56
N TYR A 415 1.61 3.38 -14.96
CA TYR A 415 0.57 2.38 -15.15
C TYR A 415 -0.22 2.13 -13.86
N ASP A 416 0.47 1.88 -12.74
CA ASP A 416 -0.15 1.64 -11.43
C ASP A 416 -0.90 2.87 -10.88
N THR A 417 -0.57 4.08 -11.36
CA THR A 417 -1.26 5.33 -10.99
C THR A 417 -2.32 5.77 -12.00
N GLY A 418 -2.60 4.96 -13.03
CA GLY A 418 -3.65 5.20 -14.01
C GLY A 418 -3.23 5.98 -15.26
N HIS A 419 -1.97 6.40 -15.38
CA HIS A 419 -1.44 7.15 -16.52
C HIS A 419 -0.93 6.19 -17.61
N ARG A 420 -1.86 5.46 -18.24
CA ARG A 420 -1.55 4.34 -19.15
C ARG A 420 -0.84 4.78 -20.44
N ASP A 421 -1.28 5.87 -21.06
CA ASP A 421 -0.69 6.36 -22.31
C ASP A 421 0.77 6.79 -22.10
N GLU A 422 1.05 7.47 -20.98
CA GLU A 422 2.42 7.82 -20.59
C GLU A 422 3.26 6.57 -20.28
N ALA A 423 2.66 5.55 -19.63
CA ALA A 423 3.34 4.28 -19.40
C ALA A 423 3.72 3.56 -20.71
N LEU A 424 2.83 3.59 -21.70
CA LEU A 424 3.07 3.07 -23.04
C LEU A 424 4.23 3.81 -23.72
N GLU A 425 4.23 5.14 -23.67
CA GLU A 425 5.31 5.97 -24.23
C GLU A 425 6.66 5.62 -23.58
N LYS A 426 6.70 5.45 -22.25
CA LYS A 426 7.91 5.05 -21.53
C LYS A 426 8.41 3.66 -21.95
N ALA A 427 7.51 2.72 -22.17
CA ALA A 427 7.88 1.40 -22.68
C ALA A 427 8.50 1.48 -24.07
N GLU A 428 7.94 2.28 -24.97
CA GLU A 428 8.47 2.49 -26.32
C GLU A 428 9.83 3.20 -26.32
N GLN A 429 9.97 4.24 -25.52
CA GLN A 429 11.26 4.92 -25.30
C GLN A 429 12.31 3.92 -24.79
N SER A 430 11.98 3.08 -23.80
CA SER A 430 12.89 2.04 -23.32
C SER A 430 13.29 1.07 -24.44
N LEU A 431 12.33 0.58 -25.23
CA LEU A 431 12.58 -0.38 -26.31
C LEU A 431 13.47 0.20 -27.41
N SER A 432 13.37 1.51 -27.67
CA SER A 432 14.25 2.20 -28.61
C SER A 432 15.71 2.26 -28.16
N LEU A 433 15.95 2.25 -26.84
CA LEU A 433 17.30 2.21 -26.26
C LEU A 433 17.82 0.78 -26.20
N GLN A 434 17.03 -0.13 -25.64
CA GLN A 434 17.39 -1.53 -25.49
C GLN A 434 16.13 -2.41 -25.42
N ARG A 435 16.10 -3.45 -26.25
CA ARG A 435 15.09 -4.50 -26.16
C ARG A 435 15.29 -5.31 -24.88
N SER A 436 14.27 -5.37 -24.03
CA SER A 436 14.28 -6.15 -22.79
C SER A 436 12.93 -6.85 -22.59
N PHE A 437 12.93 -7.91 -21.79
CA PHE A 437 11.70 -8.62 -21.43
C PHE A 437 10.71 -7.64 -20.78
N GLU A 438 11.19 -6.84 -19.83
CA GLU A 438 10.37 -5.97 -18.98
C GLU A 438 9.72 -4.83 -19.76
N ALA A 439 10.40 -4.29 -20.77
CA ALA A 439 9.84 -3.23 -21.61
C ALA A 439 8.74 -3.77 -22.55
N PHE A 440 8.94 -4.95 -23.16
CA PHE A 440 7.88 -5.62 -23.92
C PHE A 440 6.70 -6.01 -23.03
N PHE A 441 6.98 -6.51 -21.83
CA PHE A 441 5.96 -6.92 -20.87
C PHE A 441 5.14 -5.71 -20.40
N LEU A 442 5.77 -4.58 -20.05
CA LEU A 442 5.06 -3.34 -19.73
C LEU A 442 4.20 -2.86 -20.90
N LYS A 443 4.74 -2.85 -22.11
CA LYS A 443 4.00 -2.46 -23.32
C LYS A 443 2.77 -3.33 -23.54
N ALA A 444 2.90 -4.64 -23.36
CA ALA A 444 1.81 -5.60 -23.46
C ALA A 444 0.70 -5.31 -22.43
N TYR A 445 1.05 -4.98 -21.18
CA TYR A 445 0.08 -4.62 -20.15
C TYR A 445 -0.62 -3.29 -20.43
N ALA A 446 0.13 -2.26 -20.84
CA ALA A 446 -0.44 -0.97 -21.16
C ALA A 446 -1.45 -1.05 -22.31
N LEU A 447 -1.19 -1.88 -23.33
CA LEU A 447 -2.06 -2.08 -24.49
C LEU A 447 -3.24 -3.03 -24.22
N GLY A 448 -3.01 -4.12 -23.46
CA GLY A 448 -4.05 -5.11 -23.17
C GLY A 448 -5.24 -4.54 -22.40
N ASP A 449 -5.04 -3.46 -21.66
CA ASP A 449 -6.09 -2.75 -20.92
C ASP A 449 -6.94 -1.79 -21.78
N SER A 450 -6.52 -1.51 -23.02
CA SER A 450 -7.09 -0.41 -23.85
C SER A 450 -8.03 -0.84 -24.98
N SER A 451 -8.06 -2.11 -25.39
CA SER A 451 -8.98 -2.57 -26.46
C SER A 451 -9.43 -4.02 -26.31
N LEU A 452 -10.68 -4.27 -26.73
CA LEU A 452 -11.41 -5.55 -26.59
C LEU A 452 -11.52 -6.35 -27.90
N ASP A 453 -10.92 -5.86 -29.00
CA ASP A 453 -10.98 -6.56 -30.27
C ASP A 453 -9.88 -7.63 -30.40
N VAL A 454 -10.18 -8.66 -31.18
CA VAL A 454 -9.32 -9.85 -31.34
C VAL A 454 -7.97 -9.49 -31.99
N GLU A 455 -7.93 -8.52 -32.91
CA GLU A 455 -6.68 -8.14 -33.58
C GLU A 455 -5.71 -7.46 -32.59
N SER A 456 -6.22 -6.53 -31.79
CA SER A 456 -5.46 -5.93 -30.70
C SER A 456 -4.98 -6.96 -29.68
N ALA A 457 -5.84 -7.89 -29.27
CA ALA A 457 -5.48 -8.96 -28.34
C ALA A 457 -4.33 -9.83 -28.89
N LEU A 458 -4.38 -10.20 -30.17
CA LEU A 458 -3.30 -10.94 -30.82
C LEU A 458 -2.01 -10.12 -30.96
N SER A 459 -2.09 -8.80 -31.11
CA SER A 459 -0.91 -7.92 -31.07
C SER A 459 -0.22 -7.94 -29.70
N VAL A 460 -1.00 -8.03 -28.61
CA VAL A 460 -0.46 -8.16 -27.24
C VAL A 460 0.24 -9.51 -27.06
N VAL A 461 -0.32 -10.58 -27.63
CA VAL A 461 0.33 -11.90 -27.64
C VAL A 461 1.70 -11.83 -28.35
N GLN A 462 1.78 -11.18 -29.51
CA GLN A 462 3.06 -10.98 -30.22
C GLN A 462 4.09 -10.21 -29.37
N LEU A 463 3.65 -9.21 -28.59
CA LEU A 463 4.53 -8.51 -27.66
C LEU A 463 5.05 -9.43 -26.55
N LEU A 464 4.22 -10.33 -26.02
CA LEU A 464 4.64 -11.32 -25.01
C LEU A 464 5.57 -12.39 -25.59
N GLU A 465 5.40 -12.78 -26.85
CA GLU A 465 6.36 -13.63 -27.57
C GLU A 465 7.71 -12.94 -27.74
N HIS A 466 7.70 -11.65 -28.13
CA HIS A 466 8.90 -10.83 -28.17
C HIS A 466 9.57 -10.72 -26.80
N ALA A 467 8.79 -10.57 -25.72
CA ALA A 467 9.32 -10.60 -24.36
C ALA A 467 10.03 -11.93 -24.07
N ASN A 468 9.39 -13.07 -24.36
CA ASN A 468 9.93 -14.42 -24.15
C ASN A 468 11.18 -14.73 -24.98
N SER A 469 11.36 -14.05 -26.12
CA SER A 469 12.57 -14.13 -26.95
C SER A 469 13.78 -13.41 -26.32
N CYS A 470 13.55 -12.51 -25.37
CA CYS A 470 14.60 -11.80 -24.64
C CYS A 470 15.20 -12.66 -23.51
N ALA A 471 16.40 -12.29 -23.06
CA ALA A 471 17.02 -12.89 -21.89
C ALA A 471 16.18 -12.57 -20.64
N SER A 472 15.72 -13.61 -19.94
CA SER A 472 14.93 -13.51 -18.71
C SER A 472 14.95 -14.84 -17.97
N ASP A 473 14.53 -14.83 -16.71
CA ASP A 473 14.39 -16.05 -15.91
C ASP A 473 13.10 -16.81 -16.23
N ASN A 474 13.09 -18.09 -15.85
CA ASN A 474 11.94 -18.97 -16.07
C ASN A 474 10.68 -18.50 -15.34
N LEU A 475 10.83 -17.75 -14.26
CA LEU A 475 9.70 -17.26 -13.50
C LEU A 475 8.88 -16.25 -14.32
N ARG A 476 9.55 -15.25 -14.89
CA ARG A 476 8.93 -14.21 -15.70
C ARG A 476 8.46 -14.74 -17.04
N LYS A 477 9.21 -15.66 -17.65
CA LYS A 477 8.75 -16.38 -18.85
C LYS A 477 7.44 -17.15 -18.57
N GLY A 478 7.33 -17.77 -17.41
CA GLY A 478 6.09 -18.40 -16.93
C GLY A 478 4.91 -17.45 -16.84
N GLN A 479 5.13 -16.23 -16.36
CA GLN A 479 4.09 -15.19 -16.33
C GLN A 479 3.65 -14.77 -17.73
N ALA A 480 4.59 -14.58 -18.67
CA ALA A 480 4.26 -14.22 -20.04
C ALA A 480 3.42 -15.32 -20.73
N TYR A 481 3.81 -16.60 -20.62
CA TYR A 481 3.01 -17.70 -21.16
C TYR A 481 1.63 -17.82 -20.50
N ASN A 482 1.54 -17.62 -19.18
CA ASN A 482 0.25 -17.60 -18.49
C ASN A 482 -0.66 -16.47 -19.01
N ASN A 483 -0.11 -15.29 -19.25
CA ASN A 483 -0.86 -14.15 -19.78
C ASN A 483 -1.28 -14.38 -21.24
N MET A 484 -0.39 -14.90 -22.10
CA MET A 484 -0.73 -15.30 -23.47
C MET A 484 -1.88 -16.31 -23.46
N GLY A 485 -1.81 -17.32 -22.58
CA GLY A 485 -2.89 -18.30 -22.42
C GLY A 485 -4.22 -17.67 -22.02
N SER A 486 -4.22 -16.63 -21.19
CA SER A 486 -5.45 -15.91 -20.83
C SER A 486 -6.03 -15.17 -22.04
N ILE A 487 -5.19 -14.48 -22.80
CA ILE A 487 -5.62 -13.74 -23.99
C ILE A 487 -6.19 -14.69 -25.03
N TYR A 488 -5.54 -15.84 -25.27
CA TYR A 488 -6.07 -16.86 -26.18
C TYR A 488 -7.42 -17.42 -25.73
N VAL A 489 -7.63 -17.62 -24.42
CA VAL A 489 -8.96 -17.99 -23.90
C VAL A 489 -10.00 -16.92 -24.23
N ASP A 490 -9.66 -15.65 -24.06
CA ASP A 490 -10.59 -14.55 -24.32
C ASP A 490 -10.89 -14.40 -25.83
N CYS A 491 -9.99 -14.87 -26.70
CA CYS A 491 -10.20 -14.99 -28.16
C CYS A 491 -10.83 -16.33 -28.60
N ASP A 492 -11.28 -17.20 -27.68
CA ASP A 492 -11.81 -18.55 -27.95
C ASP A 492 -10.82 -19.53 -28.64
N LEU A 493 -9.52 -19.23 -28.58
CA LEU A 493 -8.42 -20.06 -29.09
C LEU A 493 -7.93 -21.02 -28.00
N LEU A 494 -8.79 -22.00 -27.66
CA LEU A 494 -8.60 -22.82 -26.46
C LEU A 494 -7.46 -23.85 -26.56
N ASP A 495 -7.04 -24.25 -27.76
CA ASP A 495 -5.95 -25.21 -27.93
C ASP A 495 -4.59 -24.53 -27.76
N GLU A 496 -4.42 -23.34 -28.34
CA GLU A 496 -3.27 -22.46 -28.17
C GLU A 496 -3.12 -22.02 -26.70
N ALA A 497 -4.24 -21.73 -26.03
CA ALA A 497 -4.24 -21.47 -24.60
C ALA A 497 -3.75 -22.68 -23.79
N THR A 498 -4.19 -23.90 -24.14
CA THR A 498 -3.77 -25.14 -23.47
C THR A 498 -2.26 -25.33 -23.60
N GLU A 499 -1.69 -25.08 -24.79
CA GLU A 499 -0.25 -25.17 -25.03
C GLU A 499 0.53 -24.15 -24.17
N CYS A 500 0.10 -22.88 -24.18
CA CYS A 500 0.73 -21.82 -23.38
C CYS A 500 0.78 -22.16 -21.89
N TYR A 501 -0.35 -22.60 -21.32
CA TYR A 501 -0.37 -22.98 -19.91
C TYR A 501 0.43 -24.25 -19.62
N SER A 502 0.49 -25.21 -20.54
CA SER A 502 1.33 -26.41 -20.40
C SER A 502 2.81 -26.04 -20.37
N ILE A 503 3.24 -25.11 -21.23
CA ILE A 503 4.59 -24.54 -21.19
C ILE A 503 4.83 -23.85 -19.85
N ALA A 504 3.92 -23.00 -19.40
CA ALA A 504 4.03 -22.30 -18.12
C ALA A 504 4.16 -23.26 -16.92
N LEU A 505 3.39 -24.35 -16.90
CA LEU A 505 3.52 -25.39 -15.87
C LEU A 505 4.85 -26.15 -15.95
N SER A 506 5.36 -26.42 -17.15
CA SER A 506 6.65 -27.09 -17.34
C SER A 506 7.82 -26.29 -16.74
N ILE A 507 7.69 -24.96 -16.69
CA ILE A 507 8.63 -24.04 -16.03
C ILE A 507 8.22 -23.69 -14.59
N LYS A 508 7.33 -24.49 -14.00
CA LYS A 508 6.83 -24.39 -12.62
C LYS A 508 6.10 -23.09 -12.28
N HIS A 509 5.39 -22.49 -13.24
CA HIS A 509 4.50 -21.37 -13.00
C HIS A 509 3.12 -21.84 -12.53
N THR A 510 2.95 -21.99 -11.22
CA THR A 510 1.78 -22.67 -10.62
C THR A 510 0.43 -21.99 -10.89
N ARG A 511 0.38 -20.68 -11.17
CA ARG A 511 -0.89 -20.01 -11.52
C ARG A 511 -1.50 -20.52 -12.82
N ALA A 512 -0.71 -21.14 -13.71
CA ALA A 512 -1.21 -21.70 -14.96
C ALA A 512 -2.24 -22.83 -14.77
N HIS A 513 -2.26 -23.50 -13.60
CA HIS A 513 -3.34 -24.43 -13.25
C HIS A 513 -4.73 -23.77 -13.28
N GLN A 514 -4.84 -22.51 -12.85
CA GLN A 514 -6.12 -21.77 -12.88
C GLN A 514 -6.58 -21.54 -14.32
N GLY A 515 -5.64 -21.18 -15.20
CA GLY A 515 -5.89 -21.00 -16.62
C GLY A 515 -6.33 -22.29 -17.33
N LEU A 516 -5.64 -23.41 -17.08
CA LEU A 516 -6.03 -24.72 -17.62
C LEU A 516 -7.38 -25.18 -17.12
N ALA A 517 -7.70 -24.95 -15.85
CA ALA A 517 -9.01 -25.25 -15.31
C ALA A 517 -10.12 -24.48 -16.05
N ARG A 518 -9.90 -23.18 -16.31
CA ARG A 518 -10.81 -22.36 -17.13
C ARG A 518 -10.98 -22.92 -18.53
N VAL A 519 -9.89 -23.33 -19.20
CA VAL A 519 -9.94 -23.97 -20.54
C VAL A 519 -10.75 -25.27 -20.50
N HIS A 520 -10.51 -26.14 -19.52
CA HIS A 520 -11.27 -27.38 -19.37
C HIS A 520 -12.76 -27.13 -19.15
N PHE A 521 -13.10 -26.13 -18.34
CA PHE A 521 -14.48 -25.73 -18.11
C PHE A 521 -15.16 -25.24 -19.40
N LEU A 522 -14.50 -24.39 -20.19
CA LEU A 522 -15.02 -23.91 -21.48
C LEU A 522 -15.18 -25.04 -22.50
N LYS A 523 -14.31 -26.07 -22.47
CA LYS A 523 -14.47 -27.31 -23.24
C LYS A 523 -15.55 -28.26 -22.68
N ASN A 524 -16.39 -27.80 -21.75
CA ASN A 524 -17.44 -28.56 -21.07
C ASN A 524 -16.93 -29.79 -20.28
N ARG A 525 -15.70 -29.72 -19.75
CA ARG A 525 -15.05 -30.78 -18.95
C ARG A 525 -14.91 -30.34 -17.49
N LYS A 526 -16.05 -30.05 -16.84
CA LYS A 526 -16.12 -29.53 -15.46
C LYS A 526 -15.31 -30.36 -14.44
N LYS A 527 -15.37 -31.69 -14.55
CA LYS A 527 -14.59 -32.59 -13.68
C LYS A 527 -13.08 -32.40 -13.84
N ALA A 528 -12.60 -32.29 -15.08
CA ALA A 528 -11.17 -32.05 -15.34
C ALA A 528 -10.74 -30.68 -14.80
N ALA A 529 -11.58 -29.65 -14.92
CA ALA A 529 -11.31 -28.34 -14.33
C ALA A 529 -11.19 -28.39 -12.80
N PHE A 530 -12.09 -29.13 -12.14
CA PHE A 530 -12.05 -29.33 -10.69
C PHE A 530 -10.79 -30.11 -10.24
N ASP A 531 -10.44 -31.16 -10.97
CA ASP A 531 -9.25 -31.99 -10.70
C ASP A 531 -7.94 -31.18 -10.89
N GLU A 532 -7.91 -30.30 -11.90
CA GLU A 532 -6.78 -29.40 -12.17
C GLU A 532 -6.59 -28.39 -11.01
N MET A 533 -7.67 -27.74 -10.57
CA MET A 533 -7.62 -26.86 -9.40
C MET A 533 -7.27 -27.61 -8.10
N THR A 534 -7.66 -28.87 -7.98
CA THR A 534 -7.26 -29.72 -6.86
C THR A 534 -5.76 -30.01 -6.88
N SER A 535 -5.15 -30.11 -8.06
CA SER A 535 -3.69 -30.23 -8.19
C SER A 535 -2.98 -28.95 -7.75
N LEU A 536 -3.51 -27.77 -8.08
CA LEU A 536 -3.00 -26.49 -7.54
C LEU A 536 -3.06 -26.44 -6.01
N LEU A 537 -4.17 -26.86 -5.40
CA LEU A 537 -4.35 -26.84 -3.94
C LEU A 537 -3.43 -27.81 -3.19
N LYS A 538 -2.85 -28.83 -3.85
CA LYS A 538 -1.80 -29.65 -3.24
C LYS A 538 -0.52 -28.84 -2.97
N ILE A 539 -0.25 -27.84 -3.81
CA ILE A 539 0.89 -26.92 -3.70
C ILE A 539 0.50 -25.73 -2.83
N ALA A 540 -0.58 -25.03 -3.18
CA ALA A 540 -1.03 -23.79 -2.56
C ALA A 540 -2.14 -24.03 -1.51
N LYS A 541 -1.88 -24.88 -0.51
CA LYS A 541 -2.87 -25.31 0.48
C LYS A 541 -3.54 -24.17 1.26
N ASN A 542 -2.83 -23.06 1.44
CA ASN A 542 -3.30 -21.89 2.20
C ASN A 542 -3.78 -20.75 1.28
N SER A 543 -4.03 -21.02 -0.01
CA SER A 543 -4.49 -20.02 -0.96
C SER A 543 -6.01 -19.93 -0.99
N ALA A 544 -6.57 -18.89 -0.35
CA ALA A 544 -8.01 -18.61 -0.39
C ALA A 544 -8.53 -18.44 -1.82
N SER A 545 -7.74 -17.79 -2.69
CA SER A 545 -8.05 -17.60 -4.12
C SER A 545 -8.17 -18.93 -4.86
N ALA A 546 -7.34 -19.93 -4.55
CA ALA A 546 -7.43 -21.23 -5.19
C ALA A 546 -8.69 -22.01 -4.79
N TYR A 547 -9.11 -21.95 -3.51
CA TYR A 547 -10.38 -22.53 -3.08
C TYR A 547 -11.58 -21.84 -3.72
N GLU A 548 -11.58 -20.50 -3.75
CA GLU A 548 -12.61 -19.72 -4.42
C GLU A 548 -12.75 -20.13 -5.90
N LYS A 549 -11.64 -20.17 -6.63
CA LYS A 549 -11.63 -20.56 -8.04
C LYS A 549 -12.08 -22.00 -8.26
N ARG A 550 -11.72 -22.93 -7.38
CA ARG A 550 -12.17 -24.32 -7.49
C ARG A 550 -13.67 -24.46 -7.26
N SER A 551 -14.26 -23.63 -6.39
CA SER A 551 -15.69 -23.65 -6.12
C SER A 551 -16.55 -23.39 -7.37
N GLU A 552 -16.03 -22.62 -8.34
CA GLU A 552 -16.68 -22.36 -9.63
C GLU A 552 -16.87 -23.64 -10.45
N TYR A 553 -15.99 -24.63 -10.28
CA TYR A 553 -16.02 -25.91 -10.99
C TYR A 553 -16.56 -27.07 -10.14
N ALA A 554 -16.95 -26.80 -8.90
CA ALA A 554 -17.39 -27.80 -7.95
C ALA A 554 -18.91 -28.09 -8.07
N GLU A 555 -19.34 -29.23 -7.52
CA GLU A 555 -20.75 -29.47 -7.23
C GLU A 555 -21.17 -28.70 -5.96
N ARG A 556 -22.47 -28.48 -5.77
CA ARG A 556 -23.02 -27.54 -4.75
C ARG A 556 -22.39 -27.69 -3.36
N ASP A 557 -22.31 -28.90 -2.82
CA ASP A 557 -21.77 -29.14 -1.48
C ASP A 557 -20.25 -28.90 -1.41
N ALA A 558 -19.51 -29.34 -2.43
CA ALA A 558 -18.09 -29.11 -2.53
C ALA A 558 -17.76 -27.61 -2.72
N ALA A 559 -18.56 -26.90 -3.52
CA ALA A 559 -18.46 -25.45 -3.70
C ALA A 559 -18.65 -24.73 -2.37
N LYS A 560 -19.68 -25.09 -1.60
CA LYS A 560 -19.94 -24.53 -0.27
C LYS A 560 -18.77 -24.78 0.69
N SER A 561 -18.21 -25.99 0.69
CA SER A 561 -17.02 -26.32 1.48
C SER A 561 -15.82 -25.46 1.09
N ASP A 562 -15.54 -25.32 -0.21
CA ASP A 562 -14.45 -24.51 -0.73
C ASP A 562 -14.62 -23.03 -0.38
N LEU A 563 -15.83 -22.48 -0.50
CA LEU A 563 -16.12 -21.09 -0.15
C LEU A 563 -16.01 -20.83 1.36
N ASN A 564 -16.34 -21.82 2.20
CA ASN A 564 -16.09 -21.74 3.64
C ASN A 564 -14.60 -21.73 3.95
N MET A 565 -13.81 -22.57 3.28
CA MET A 565 -12.35 -22.55 3.40
C MET A 565 -11.75 -21.23 2.89
N ALA A 566 -12.23 -20.70 1.77
CA ALA A 566 -11.80 -19.41 1.25
C ALA A 566 -12.07 -18.28 2.26
N THR A 567 -13.26 -18.27 2.88
CA THR A 567 -13.60 -17.28 3.94
C THR A 567 -12.74 -17.45 5.19
N LEU A 568 -12.40 -18.69 5.56
CA LEU A 568 -11.56 -18.98 6.71
C LEU A 568 -10.12 -18.50 6.50
N LEU A 569 -9.59 -18.69 5.30
CA LEU A 569 -8.21 -18.31 4.94
C LEU A 569 -8.06 -16.83 4.62
N ASP A 570 -9.06 -16.23 3.99
CA ASP A 570 -9.12 -14.81 3.68
C ASP A 570 -10.57 -14.31 3.75
N PRO A 571 -10.98 -13.76 4.91
CA PRO A 571 -12.32 -13.27 5.10
C PRO A 571 -12.58 -11.93 4.41
N THR A 572 -11.57 -11.30 3.79
CA THR A 572 -11.71 -10.05 3.04
C THR A 572 -12.20 -10.28 1.61
N ARG A 573 -12.20 -11.54 1.13
CA ARG A 573 -12.70 -11.90 -0.20
C ARG A 573 -14.21 -11.74 -0.26
N THR A 574 -14.69 -11.01 -1.26
CA THR A 574 -16.11 -10.66 -1.40
C THR A 574 -16.96 -11.76 -2.03
N TYR A 575 -16.37 -12.58 -2.90
CA TYR A 575 -17.10 -13.60 -3.67
C TYR A 575 -17.82 -14.64 -2.80
N PRO A 576 -17.22 -15.23 -1.74
CA PRO A 576 -17.93 -16.18 -0.88
C PRO A 576 -19.20 -15.61 -0.23
N TYR A 577 -19.21 -14.32 0.12
CA TYR A 577 -20.38 -13.68 0.71
C TYR A 577 -21.46 -13.40 -0.34
N ARG A 578 -21.08 -12.95 -1.54
CA ARG A 578 -22.02 -12.76 -2.67
C ARG A 578 -22.70 -14.06 -3.05
N TYR A 579 -21.93 -15.16 -3.12
CA TYR A 579 -22.46 -16.49 -3.41
C TYR A 579 -23.53 -16.92 -2.38
N ARG A 580 -23.23 -16.79 -1.09
CA ARG A 580 -24.19 -17.14 -0.01
C ARG A 580 -25.43 -16.24 -0.03
N ALA A 581 -25.29 -14.96 -0.34
CA ALA A 581 -26.43 -14.05 -0.47
C ALA A 581 -27.34 -14.44 -1.65
N ALA A 582 -26.75 -14.85 -2.77
CA ALA A 582 -27.49 -15.34 -3.93
C ALA A 582 -28.21 -16.67 -3.63
N GLU A 583 -27.57 -17.61 -2.93
CA GLU A 583 -28.19 -18.88 -2.50
C GLU A 583 -29.37 -18.64 -1.55
N ARG A 584 -29.24 -17.75 -0.56
CA ARG A 584 -30.36 -17.38 0.32
C ARG A 584 -31.50 -16.70 -0.45
N SER A 585 -31.16 -15.85 -1.41
CA SER A 585 -32.15 -15.19 -2.25
C SER A 585 -32.87 -16.16 -3.18
N SER A 586 -32.22 -17.26 -3.58
CA SER A 586 -32.82 -18.30 -4.42
C SER A 586 -33.66 -19.30 -3.63
N GLU A 587 -33.27 -19.59 -2.39
CA GLU A 587 -34.11 -20.30 -1.43
C GLU A 587 -35.37 -19.48 -1.06
N LEU A 588 -35.27 -18.15 -1.06
CA LEU A 588 -36.43 -17.25 -0.92
C LEU A 588 -37.24 -17.10 -2.22
N LYS A 589 -36.64 -17.39 -3.39
CA LYS A 589 -37.26 -17.33 -4.73
C LYS A 589 -37.57 -18.72 -5.29
N SER A 590 -37.77 -19.72 -4.44
CA SER A 590 -38.39 -20.99 -4.85
C SER A 590 -39.90 -20.86 -5.13
N GLU A 591 -40.39 -19.65 -5.41
CA GLU A 591 -41.40 -19.37 -6.44
C GLU A 591 -40.69 -18.62 -7.60
N GLU A 592 -40.38 -19.37 -8.67
CA GLU A 592 -39.93 -18.94 -10.01
C GLU A 592 -38.46 -18.51 -10.28
N PHE A 593 -37.78 -19.43 -10.99
CA PHE A 593 -36.72 -19.28 -12.00
C PHE A 593 -35.28 -18.99 -11.56
N PHE A 594 -34.50 -20.08 -11.53
CA PHE A 594 -33.04 -20.12 -11.50
C PHE A 594 -32.53 -20.45 -12.91
N ASN A 595 -31.87 -19.49 -13.59
CA ASN A 595 -30.83 -19.74 -14.62
C ASN A 595 -30.23 -18.48 -15.30
N GLY A 596 -30.56 -17.25 -14.91
CA GLY A 596 -30.08 -16.04 -15.61
C GLY A 596 -29.00 -15.17 -14.92
N LEU A 597 -28.66 -15.42 -13.65
CA LEU A 597 -27.92 -14.45 -12.82
C LEU A 597 -26.43 -14.74 -12.60
N MET A 598 -25.90 -15.85 -13.12
CA MET A 598 -24.48 -16.20 -12.95
C MET A 598 -23.54 -15.55 -13.99
N ILE A 599 -24.05 -14.83 -15.00
CA ILE A 599 -23.24 -14.32 -16.12
C ILE A 599 -23.10 -12.78 -16.12
N THR A 600 -23.88 -12.03 -15.34
CA THR A 600 -23.87 -10.56 -15.37
C THR A 600 -23.04 -9.87 -14.29
N CYS A 601 -22.23 -10.59 -13.50
CA CYS A 601 -21.36 -10.00 -12.46
C CYS A 601 -19.85 -10.14 -12.77
N LEU A 602 -19.49 -10.14 -14.07
CA LEU A 602 -18.11 -10.23 -14.59
C LEU A 602 -17.65 -8.93 -15.30
N LEU A 603 -18.18 -7.78 -14.93
CA LEU A 603 -17.59 -6.47 -15.23
C LEU A 603 -17.04 -5.84 -13.95
#